data_AF-A0A0M2S737-F1
#
_entry.id   AF-A0A0M2S737-F1
#
_cell.length_a   1.000
_cell.length_b   1.000
_cell.length_c   1.000
_cell.angle_alpha   90.00
_cell.angle_beta   90.00
_cell.angle_gamma   90.00
#
_symmetry.space_group_name_H-M   'P 1'
#
loop_
_entity.id
_entity.type
_entity.pdbx_description
1 polymer ?
#
loop_
_entity_poly.entity_id
_entity_poly.type
_entity_poly.pdbx_seq_one_letter_code
_entity_poly.pdbx_strand_id
1 'polypeptide(L)'
;MWLAGLTVVAVACVGLVGCSSDRSTEPVTLASGVVDGGGWTLVSFRNESGELCLELRDAAGKSSYSGGCGGWAVAEPGSGAYLDGTGPGGTEFAYGPLRETVGSVEASARGRDPVVVPARAMPSGSGAAKFFVMAFPDASTDWTYTARNAAGGVDRLGT
;
A
#
# COMPACT_ATOMS: atom_id res chain seq x y z
N MET A 1 -44.60 -20.87 -60.91
CA MET A 1 -44.11 -19.83 -59.98
C MET A 1 -43.42 -20.55 -58.84
N TRP A 2 -42.10 -20.44 -58.75
CA TRP A 2 -41.28 -21.15 -57.77
C TRP A 2 -40.88 -20.18 -56.64
N LEU A 3 -41.06 -20.61 -55.39
CA LEU A 3 -40.59 -19.92 -54.19
C LEU A 3 -39.16 -20.38 -53.87
N ALA A 4 -38.22 -19.45 -53.81
CA ALA A 4 -36.92 -19.58 -53.15
C ALA A 4 -36.61 -18.18 -52.62
N GLY A 5 -36.39 -17.93 -51.33
CA GLY A 5 -35.65 -18.72 -50.34
C GLY A 5 -34.56 -17.78 -49.83
N LEU A 6 -34.94 -16.83 -48.97
CA LEU A 6 -34.06 -15.76 -48.49
C LEU A 6 -33.35 -16.22 -47.21
N THR A 7 -32.11 -16.69 -47.33
CA THR A 7 -31.28 -17.05 -46.17
C THR A 7 -30.50 -15.83 -45.72
N VAL A 8 -30.92 -15.22 -44.60
CA VAL A 8 -30.17 -14.14 -43.95
C VAL A 8 -29.08 -14.77 -43.09
N VAL A 9 -27.81 -14.60 -43.50
CA VAL A 9 -26.64 -14.96 -42.68
C VAL A 9 -26.39 -13.81 -41.70
N ALA A 10 -26.73 -14.02 -40.43
CA ALA A 10 -26.37 -13.12 -39.35
C ALA A 10 -24.90 -13.33 -38.98
N VAL A 11 -24.02 -12.44 -39.43
CA VAL A 11 -22.63 -12.38 -38.96
C VAL A 11 -22.63 -11.64 -37.62
N ALA A 12 -22.60 -12.40 -36.54
CA ALA A 12 -22.34 -11.88 -35.21
C ALA A 12 -20.85 -11.50 -35.10
N CYS A 13 -20.53 -10.22 -35.26
CA CYS A 13 -19.23 -9.69 -34.85
C CYS A 13 -19.13 -9.79 -33.33
N VAL A 14 -18.43 -10.80 -32.84
CA VAL A 14 -18.03 -10.93 -31.43
C VAL A 14 -17.14 -9.73 -31.11
N GLY A 15 -17.67 -8.77 -30.38
CA GLY A 15 -16.88 -7.70 -29.78
C GLY A 15 -15.90 -8.31 -28.80
N LEU A 16 -14.62 -8.39 -29.19
CA LEU A 16 -13.53 -8.51 -28.25
C LEU A 16 -13.45 -7.19 -27.48
N VAL A 17 -14.26 -7.06 -26.43
CA VAL A 17 -13.97 -6.13 -25.34
C VAL A 17 -12.75 -6.71 -24.63
N GLY A 18 -11.57 -6.43 -25.18
CA GLY A 18 -10.32 -6.61 -24.47
C GLY A 18 -10.33 -5.63 -23.32
N CYS A 19 -10.82 -6.07 -22.15
CA CYS A 19 -10.47 -5.43 -20.89
C CYS A 19 -8.97 -5.63 -20.72
N SER A 20 -8.17 -4.71 -21.29
CA SER A 20 -6.80 -4.53 -20.84
C SER A 20 -6.90 -4.23 -19.36
N SER A 21 -6.53 -5.20 -18.54
CA SER A 21 -6.19 -4.97 -17.15
C SER A 21 -4.98 -4.04 -17.16
N ASP A 22 -5.22 -2.74 -17.31
CA ASP A 22 -4.23 -1.69 -17.17
C ASP A 22 -3.68 -1.83 -15.75
N ARG A 23 -2.56 -2.55 -15.65
CA ARG A 23 -1.74 -2.55 -14.45
C ARG A 23 -1.09 -1.18 -14.43
N SER A 24 -1.83 -0.18 -13.97
CA SER A 24 -1.35 1.19 -13.91
C SER A 24 -0.11 1.22 -13.03
N THR A 25 0.99 1.66 -13.62
CA THR A 25 2.25 1.95 -12.93
C THR A 25 2.23 3.37 -12.35
N GLU A 26 1.14 4.11 -12.55
CA GLU A 26 0.98 5.46 -12.04
C GLU A 26 0.85 5.45 -10.51
N PRO A 27 1.66 6.26 -9.80
CA PRO A 27 1.57 6.39 -8.35
C PRO A 27 0.21 6.92 -7.88
N VAL A 28 -0.44 6.14 -7.02
CA VAL A 28 -1.66 6.52 -6.31
C VAL A 28 -1.28 7.01 -4.92
N THR A 29 -1.74 8.20 -4.55
CA THR A 29 -1.51 8.74 -3.20
C THR A 29 -2.34 7.99 -2.17
N LEU A 30 -1.67 7.48 -1.13
CA LEU A 30 -2.29 6.81 0.01
C LEU A 30 -2.51 7.76 1.19
N ALA A 31 -1.49 8.55 1.52
CA ALA A 31 -1.51 9.47 2.65
C ALA A 31 -0.54 10.62 2.42
N SER A 32 -0.76 11.73 3.10
CA SER A 32 0.13 12.88 3.12
C SER A 32 0.06 13.57 4.48
N GLY A 33 1.09 14.36 4.78
CA GLY A 33 1.17 15.09 6.03
C GLY A 33 2.38 16.03 6.10
N VAL A 34 2.60 16.56 7.29
CA VAL A 34 3.75 17.41 7.62
C VAL A 34 4.35 16.89 8.93
N VAL A 35 5.68 16.76 8.97
CA VAL A 35 6.47 16.40 10.15
C VAL A 35 7.73 17.24 10.16
N ASP A 36 8.13 17.76 11.32
CA ASP A 36 9.30 18.65 11.49
C ASP A 36 9.39 19.78 10.46
N GLY A 37 8.24 20.36 10.11
CA GLY A 37 8.13 21.45 9.13
C GLY A 37 8.28 21.02 7.67
N GLY A 38 8.54 19.75 7.39
CA GLY A 38 8.64 19.16 6.06
C GLY A 38 7.41 18.35 5.67
N GLY A 39 6.91 18.55 4.45
CA GLY A 39 5.77 17.81 3.93
C GLY A 39 6.16 16.48 3.27
N TRP A 40 5.29 15.49 3.39
CA TRP A 40 5.49 14.14 2.84
C TRP A 40 4.21 13.59 2.19
N THR A 41 4.40 12.66 1.27
CA THR A 41 3.34 11.89 0.61
C THR A 41 3.76 10.42 0.49
N LEU A 42 2.93 9.51 0.98
CA LEU A 42 3.08 8.07 0.73
C LEU A 42 2.24 7.68 -0.49
N VAL A 43 2.86 7.01 -1.44
CA VAL A 43 2.21 6.52 -2.67
C VAL A 43 2.32 5.00 -2.81
N SER A 44 1.40 4.41 -3.56
CA SER A 44 1.47 3.03 -4.02
C SER A 44 1.42 2.94 -5.54
N PHE A 45 2.15 2.00 -6.13
CA PHE A 45 2.08 1.70 -7.56
C PHE A 45 2.45 0.25 -7.82
N ARG A 46 2.27 -0.21 -9.06
CA ARG A 46 2.81 -1.49 -9.54
C ARG A 46 4.12 -1.24 -10.30
N ASN A 47 5.17 -2.02 -10.03
CA ASN A 47 6.32 -2.03 -10.92
C ASN A 47 6.03 -2.83 -12.20
N GLU A 48 6.98 -2.85 -13.13
CA GLU A 48 6.88 -3.58 -14.40
C GLU A 48 6.67 -5.09 -14.22
N SER A 49 7.14 -5.64 -13.10
CA SER A 49 6.94 -7.05 -12.72
C SER A 49 5.57 -7.32 -12.07
N GLY A 50 4.76 -6.28 -11.84
CA GLY A 50 3.45 -6.38 -11.20
C GLY A 50 3.48 -6.45 -9.67
N GLU A 51 4.64 -6.22 -9.05
CA GLU A 51 4.76 -6.16 -7.60
C GLU A 51 4.17 -4.86 -7.08
N LEU A 52 3.56 -4.91 -5.89
CA LEU A 52 3.14 -3.71 -5.20
C LEU A 52 4.39 -2.97 -4.70
N CYS A 53 4.47 -1.68 -4.95
CA CYS A 53 5.49 -0.79 -4.44
C CYS A 53 4.85 0.24 -3.51
N LEU A 54 5.57 0.59 -2.45
CA LEU A 54 5.27 1.72 -1.58
C LEU A 54 6.46 2.67 -1.60
N GLU A 55 6.18 3.97 -1.69
CA GLU A 55 7.23 4.98 -1.74
C GLU A 55 6.82 6.23 -0.99
N LEU A 56 7.69 6.66 -0.07
CA LEU A 56 7.58 7.92 0.63
C LEU A 56 8.28 9.01 -0.20
N ARG A 57 7.56 10.10 -0.48
CA ARG A 57 8.01 11.22 -1.29
C ARG A 57 7.86 12.54 -0.56
N ASP A 58 8.48 13.58 -1.12
CA ASP A 58 8.17 14.97 -0.75
C ASP A 58 6.69 15.31 -1.00
N ALA A 59 6.23 16.44 -0.43
CA ALA A 59 4.86 16.90 -0.60
C ALA A 59 4.46 17.15 -2.06
N ALA A 60 5.42 17.43 -2.95
CA ALA A 60 5.17 17.62 -4.36
C ALA A 60 5.10 16.30 -5.15
N GLY A 61 5.43 15.16 -4.51
CA GLY A 61 5.55 13.85 -5.14
C GLY A 61 6.72 13.73 -6.12
N LYS A 62 7.70 14.64 -6.06
CA LYS A 62 8.79 14.75 -7.06
C LYS A 62 10.04 13.98 -6.66
N SER A 63 10.41 14.05 -5.39
CA SER A 63 11.59 13.35 -4.86
C SER A 63 11.18 12.23 -3.93
N SER A 64 11.78 11.06 -4.11
CA SER A 64 11.66 9.92 -3.20
C SER A 64 12.57 10.13 -1.99
N TYR A 65 12.05 9.90 -0.80
CA TYR A 65 12.85 9.78 0.42
C TYR A 65 13.23 8.32 0.68
N SER A 66 12.26 7.41 0.55
CA SER A 66 12.45 5.97 0.75
C SER A 66 11.37 5.20 -0.01
N GLY A 67 11.59 3.92 -0.27
CA GLY A 67 10.60 3.07 -0.92
C GLY A 67 11.13 1.68 -1.24
N GLY A 68 10.23 0.83 -1.71
CA GLY A 68 10.53 -0.54 -2.05
C GLY A 68 9.36 -1.25 -2.72
N CYS A 69 9.68 -2.30 -3.45
CA CYS A 69 8.73 -3.18 -4.11
C CYS A 69 9.01 -4.62 -3.67
N GLY A 70 7.99 -5.46 -3.62
CA GLY A 70 8.21 -6.88 -3.46
C GLY A 70 6.99 -7.67 -3.01
N GLY A 71 7.18 -8.95 -2.76
CA GLY A 71 6.23 -9.79 -2.05
C GLY A 71 6.21 -9.39 -0.59
N TRP A 72 5.27 -8.52 -0.22
CA TRP A 72 4.94 -8.12 1.16
C TRP A 72 4.38 -9.30 1.97
N ALA A 73 5.17 -10.37 2.04
CA ALA A 73 4.78 -11.64 2.62
C ALA A 73 4.69 -11.50 4.13
N VAL A 74 3.51 -11.85 4.65
CA VAL A 74 3.14 -12.22 6.03
C VAL A 74 4.30 -12.24 7.02
N ALA A 75 4.68 -11.07 7.54
CA ALA A 75 5.55 -11.01 8.71
C ALA A 75 4.80 -11.55 9.94
N GLU A 76 5.51 -12.32 10.76
CA GLU A 76 5.13 -12.50 12.16
C GLU A 76 5.21 -11.15 12.87
N PRO A 77 4.43 -10.91 13.94
CA PRO A 77 4.64 -9.73 14.78
C PRO A 77 6.13 -9.67 15.19
N GLY A 78 6.87 -8.67 14.69
CA GLY A 78 8.31 -8.52 14.91
C GLY A 78 9.26 -8.85 13.75
N SER A 79 8.79 -9.34 12.58
CA SER A 79 9.64 -9.46 11.38
C SER A 79 9.37 -8.36 10.34
N GLY A 80 10.44 -7.82 9.75
CA GLY A 80 10.44 -6.57 8.97
C GLY A 80 9.78 -6.63 7.59
N ALA A 81 8.45 -6.81 7.52
CA ALA A 81 7.68 -6.67 6.27
C ALA A 81 7.16 -5.25 6.01
N TYR A 82 7.60 -4.26 6.79
CA TYR A 82 7.37 -2.84 6.53
C TYR A 82 8.69 -2.20 6.14
N LEU A 83 8.61 -1.10 5.40
CA LEU A 83 9.78 -0.29 5.10
C LEU A 83 9.98 0.70 6.23
N ASP A 84 11.17 0.66 6.82
CA ASP A 84 11.70 1.76 7.59
C ASP A 84 12.54 2.64 6.66
N GLY A 85 12.36 3.95 6.74
CA GLY A 85 13.04 4.87 5.84
C GLY A 85 13.06 6.30 6.34
N THR A 86 13.98 7.08 5.82
CA THR A 86 14.06 8.51 6.12
C THR A 86 12.91 9.24 5.43
N GLY A 87 12.42 10.30 6.06
CA GLY A 87 11.47 11.27 5.54
C GLY A 87 12.02 12.70 5.60
N PRO A 88 11.16 13.73 5.51
CA PRO A 88 11.59 15.13 5.57
C PRO A 88 12.38 15.45 6.85
N GLY A 89 13.44 16.26 6.73
CA GLY A 89 14.19 16.71 7.91
C GLY A 89 14.97 15.62 8.66
N GLY A 90 15.08 14.40 8.10
CA GLY A 90 15.77 13.28 8.76
C GLY A 90 14.87 12.46 9.68
N THR A 91 13.56 12.73 9.72
CA THR A 91 12.59 11.95 10.48
C THR A 91 12.55 10.51 10.00
N GLU A 92 12.33 9.56 10.90
CA GLU A 92 12.16 8.15 10.54
C GLU A 92 10.69 7.85 10.28
N PHE A 93 10.42 7.01 9.28
CA PHE A 93 9.09 6.54 8.92
C PHE A 93 9.06 5.02 8.89
N ALA A 94 7.94 4.46 9.32
CA ALA A 94 7.57 3.08 9.05
C ALA A 94 6.24 3.01 8.30
N TYR A 95 6.20 2.22 7.24
CA TYR A 95 4.97 2.04 6.46
C TYR A 95 4.96 0.69 5.76
N GLY A 96 3.76 0.17 5.53
CA GLY A 96 3.58 -1.13 4.91
C GLY A 96 2.12 -1.47 4.64
N PRO A 97 1.87 -2.45 3.77
CA PRO A 97 0.54 -2.99 3.58
C PRO A 97 0.15 -3.89 4.75
N LEU A 98 -1.16 -4.07 4.94
CA LEU A 98 -1.76 -4.79 6.04
C LEU A 98 -2.90 -5.69 5.54
N ARG A 99 -3.15 -6.76 6.31
CA ARG A 99 -4.34 -7.60 6.23
C ARG A 99 -5.62 -6.85 6.58
N GLU A 100 -6.74 -7.33 6.03
CA GLU A 100 -8.06 -6.76 6.27
C GLU A 100 -8.46 -6.77 7.75
N THR A 101 -8.02 -7.78 8.50
CA THR A 101 -8.36 -7.96 9.92
C THR A 101 -7.66 -6.96 10.85
N VAL A 102 -6.56 -6.34 10.41
CA VAL A 102 -5.78 -5.38 11.21
C VAL A 102 -6.55 -4.06 11.35
N GLY A 103 -6.74 -3.62 12.59
CA GLY A 103 -7.36 -2.33 12.95
C GLY A 103 -6.34 -1.24 13.27
N SER A 104 -5.20 -1.59 13.85
CA SER A 104 -4.13 -0.65 14.18
C SER A 104 -2.76 -1.31 14.20
N VAL A 105 -1.72 -0.47 14.16
CA VAL A 105 -0.32 -0.86 14.36
C VAL A 105 0.22 -0.07 15.54
N GLU A 106 0.81 -0.77 16.49
CA GLU A 106 1.54 -0.22 17.62
C GLU A 106 3.04 -0.40 17.39
N ALA A 107 3.81 0.66 17.54
CA ALA A 107 5.26 0.63 17.58
C ALA A 107 5.74 0.98 18.99
N SER A 108 6.60 0.12 19.54
CA SER A 108 7.12 0.23 20.91
C SER A 108 8.64 0.12 20.90
N ALA A 109 9.32 0.95 21.68
CA ALA A 109 10.76 0.93 21.86
C ALA A 109 11.12 1.13 23.34
N ARG A 110 12.27 0.61 23.76
CA ARG A 110 12.69 0.67 25.16
C ARG A 110 12.85 2.12 25.62
N GLY A 111 12.15 2.48 26.70
CA GLY A 111 12.22 3.81 27.30
C GLY A 111 11.47 4.89 26.51
N ARG A 112 10.61 4.51 25.57
CA ARG A 112 9.73 5.40 24.80
C ARG A 112 8.27 5.01 25.01
N ASP A 113 7.39 5.99 24.90
CA ASP A 113 5.95 5.73 24.87
C ASP A 113 5.56 5.02 23.56
N PRO A 114 4.68 4.02 23.60
CA PRO A 114 4.18 3.36 22.40
C PRO A 114 3.45 4.34 21.47
N VAL A 115 3.69 4.23 20.17
CA VAL A 115 2.99 4.98 19.13
C VAL A 115 1.97 4.05 18.48
N VAL A 116 0.70 4.44 18.48
CA VAL A 116 -0.39 3.66 17.85
C VAL A 116 -0.98 4.44 16.70
N VAL A 117 -1.01 3.83 15.51
CA VAL A 117 -1.65 4.40 14.32
C VAL A 117 -2.78 3.49 13.81
N PRO A 118 -3.89 4.06 13.32
CA PRO A 118 -4.96 3.27 12.72
C PRO A 118 -4.53 2.69 11.38
N ALA A 119 -4.94 1.45 11.11
CA ALA A 119 -4.86 0.87 9.78
C ALA A 119 -5.88 1.57 8.86
N ARG A 120 -5.44 1.93 7.65
CA ARG A 120 -6.25 2.65 6.65
C ARG A 120 -6.53 1.74 5.46
N ALA A 121 -7.69 1.90 4.83
CA ALA A 121 -8.03 1.11 3.65
C ALA A 121 -7.12 1.46 2.47
N MET A 122 -6.64 0.43 1.76
CA MET A 122 -5.94 0.65 0.50
C MET A 122 -6.92 0.94 -0.63
N PRO A 123 -6.52 1.72 -1.66
CA PRO A 123 -7.31 1.90 -2.87
C PRO A 123 -7.60 0.56 -3.55
N SER A 124 -8.79 0.47 -4.17
CA SER A 124 -9.17 -0.68 -4.98
C SER A 124 -8.14 -0.99 -6.07
N GLY A 125 -7.81 -2.26 -6.26
CA GLY A 125 -6.83 -2.70 -7.26
C GLY A 125 -5.35 -2.62 -6.84
N SER A 126 -5.05 -2.07 -5.67
CA SER A 126 -3.68 -2.01 -5.12
C SER A 126 -3.09 -3.39 -4.80
N GLY A 127 -3.93 -4.40 -4.55
CA GLY A 127 -3.52 -5.74 -4.15
C GLY A 127 -3.18 -5.91 -2.67
N ALA A 128 -3.45 -4.91 -1.85
CA ALA A 128 -3.45 -5.00 -0.39
C ALA A 128 -4.82 -4.53 0.13
N ALA A 129 -5.22 -5.00 1.32
CA ALA A 129 -6.50 -4.61 1.91
C ALA A 129 -6.38 -3.28 2.67
N LYS A 130 -5.31 -3.15 3.45
CA LYS A 130 -5.05 -1.99 4.32
C LYS A 130 -3.59 -1.57 4.23
N PHE A 131 -3.26 -0.43 4.84
CA PHE A 131 -1.91 0.06 5.04
C PHE A 131 -1.79 0.83 6.34
N PHE A 132 -0.56 1.06 6.79
CA PHE A 132 -0.25 2.06 7.81
C PHE A 132 0.90 2.95 7.36
N VAL A 133 1.02 4.09 8.03
CA VAL A 133 2.18 4.97 7.96
C VAL A 133 2.35 5.62 9.32
N MET A 134 3.58 5.60 9.82
CA MET A 134 3.96 6.16 11.10
C MET A 134 5.22 7.01 10.88
N ALA A 135 5.23 8.19 11.46
CA ALA A 135 6.42 9.04 11.55
C ALA A 135 6.90 9.00 13.01
N PHE A 136 8.20 8.83 13.20
CA PHE A 136 8.83 8.84 14.52
C PHE A 136 9.54 10.18 14.75
N PRO A 137 9.46 10.71 15.99
CA PRO A 137 10.10 11.98 16.33
C PRO A 137 11.63 11.88 16.35
N ASP A 138 12.20 10.69 16.58
CA ASP A 138 13.64 10.47 16.59
C ASP A 138 13.98 9.18 15.83
N ALA A 139 15.11 9.18 15.12
CA ALA A 139 15.67 7.98 14.53
C ALA A 139 16.12 7.01 15.64
N SER A 140 15.54 5.81 15.69
CA SER A 140 15.81 4.81 16.71
C SER A 140 15.75 3.42 16.09
N THR A 141 16.83 2.65 16.20
CA THR A 141 16.97 1.35 15.54
C THR A 141 16.19 0.19 16.19
N ASP A 142 15.45 0.45 17.27
CA ASP A 142 14.93 -0.60 18.16
C ASP A 142 13.38 -0.62 18.26
N TRP A 143 12.68 -0.17 17.22
CA TRP A 143 11.22 -0.24 17.19
C TRP A 143 10.72 -1.67 16.96
N THR A 144 9.77 -2.10 17.81
CA THR A 144 9.04 -3.35 17.67
C THR A 144 7.59 -3.06 17.30
N TYR A 145 7.09 -3.75 16.28
CA TYR A 145 5.78 -3.48 15.70
C TYR A 145 4.80 -4.61 15.98
N THR A 146 3.59 -4.25 16.41
CA THR A 146 2.50 -5.18 16.73
C THR A 146 1.24 -4.75 15.98
N ALA A 147 0.72 -5.63 15.11
CA ALA A 147 -0.63 -5.45 14.55
C ALA A 147 -1.67 -5.83 15.60
N ARG A 148 -2.74 -5.04 15.66
CA ARG A 148 -3.90 -5.33 16.49
C ARG A 148 -5.15 -5.37 15.62
N ASN A 149 -6.00 -6.37 15.84
CA ASN A 149 -7.31 -6.44 15.21
C ASN A 149 -8.30 -5.43 15.84
N ALA A 150 -9.52 -5.36 15.32
CA ALA A 150 -10.54 -4.43 15.81
C ALA A 150 -10.93 -4.64 17.29
N ALA A 151 -10.69 -5.82 17.86
CA ALA A 151 -10.92 -6.14 19.27
C ALA A 151 -9.68 -5.89 20.16
N GLY A 152 -8.58 -5.38 19.60
CA GLY A 152 -7.32 -5.11 20.30
C GLY A 152 -6.38 -6.32 20.47
N GLY A 153 -6.80 -7.50 19.99
CA GLY A 153 -5.97 -8.71 20.00
C GLY A 153 -4.84 -8.64 18.98
N VAL A 154 -3.71 -9.29 19.26
CA VAL A 154 -2.55 -9.33 18.35
C VAL A 154 -2.93 -10.08 17.06
N ASP A 155 -2.53 -9.52 15.92
CA ASP A 155 -2.72 -10.09 14.59
C ASP A 155 -1.40 -10.06 13.81
N ARG A 156 -1.37 -10.73 12.65
CA ARG A 156 -0.24 -10.69 11.72
C ARG A 156 -0.25 -9.38 10.93
N LEU A 157 0.94 -8.83 10.70
CA LEU A 157 1.11 -7.54 10.03
C LEU A 157 0.95 -7.64 8.49
N GLY A 158 1.40 -8.71 7.84
CA GLY A 158 1.43 -8.78 6.36
C GLY A 158 0.08 -9.02 5.68
N THR A 159 0.07 -9.11 4.35
CA THR A 159 -1.12 -9.29 3.48
C THR A 159 -1.48 -10.74 3.20
#